data_AF-A0A8X7W5V1-F1
#
_entry.id   AF-A0A8X7W5V1-F1
#
_cell.length_a   1.000
_cell.length_b   1.000
_cell.length_c   1.000
_cell.angle_alpha   90.00
_cell.angle_beta   90.00
_cell.angle_gamma   90.00
#
_symmetry.space_group_name_H-M   'P 1'
#
loop_
_entity.id
_entity.type
_entity.pdbx_description
1 polymer ?
#
loop_
_entity_poly.entity_id
_entity_poly.type
_entity_poly.pdbx_seq_one_letter_code
_entity_poly.pdbx_strand_id
1 'polypeptide(L)'
;MLNFNLASIPSSLLHKILSKVATCHLRNFGSARVAFFGFNQIGREEYFYRSADLLNLNDWIDEANALRTFRLRCYQAGNLEAIYKRGMYEFFVLHLLDEGREKIHLAGERGLMLAKYVDEMLNLAFNVDNRGFVHNYPNFSREFVDRMNYMIT
;
A
#
# COMPACT_ATOMS: atom_id res chain seq x y z
N MET A 1 7.33 27.59 -28.67
CA MET A 1 7.15 26.55 -27.62
C MET A 1 8.04 26.92 -26.46
N LEU A 2 7.49 27.12 -25.26
CA LEU A 2 8.31 27.31 -24.05
C LEU A 2 9.09 26.02 -23.82
N ASN A 3 10.42 26.12 -23.79
CA ASN A 3 11.30 24.99 -23.54
C ASN A 3 11.19 24.66 -22.05
N PHE A 4 10.30 23.73 -21.70
CA PHE A 4 10.05 23.36 -20.32
C PHE A 4 11.23 22.55 -19.79
N ASN A 5 12.06 23.18 -18.96
CA ASN A 5 13.22 22.53 -18.38
C ASN A 5 12.83 21.83 -17.06
N LEU A 6 12.80 20.50 -17.05
CA LEU A 6 12.57 19.72 -15.83
C LEU A 6 13.57 20.05 -14.70
N ALA A 7 14.78 20.50 -15.04
CA ALA A 7 15.79 20.88 -14.05
C ALA A 7 15.46 22.19 -13.32
N SER A 8 14.54 23.03 -13.81
CA SER A 8 14.12 24.25 -13.13
C SER A 8 12.92 24.05 -12.19
N ILE A 9 12.39 22.82 -12.10
CA ILE A 9 11.25 22.50 -11.24
C ILE A 9 11.76 22.21 -9.81
N PRO A 10 11.08 22.69 -8.76
CA PRO A 10 11.37 22.31 -7.38
C PRO A 10 11.37 20.78 -7.17
N SER A 11 12.31 20.29 -6.35
CA SER A 11 12.44 18.86 -6.05
C SER A 11 11.14 18.23 -5.52
N SER A 12 10.36 18.97 -4.71
CA SER A 12 9.07 18.49 -4.20
C SER A 12 8.03 18.23 -5.30
N LEU A 13 8.05 19.00 -6.39
CA LEU A 13 7.18 18.78 -7.54
C LEU A 13 7.69 17.64 -8.42
N LEU A 14 9.02 17.54 -8.61
CA LEU A 14 9.63 16.39 -9.29
C LEU A 14 9.29 15.07 -8.56
N HIS A 15 9.30 15.08 -7.24
CA HIS A 15 8.91 13.96 -6.41
C HIS A 15 7.44 13.57 -6.64
N LYS A 16 6.52 14.54 -6.62
CA LYS A 16 5.09 14.29 -6.89
C LYS A 16 4.87 13.72 -8.30
N ILE A 17 5.55 14.28 -9.31
CA ILE A 17 5.47 13.78 -10.69
C ILE A 17 5.96 12.33 -10.75
N LEU A 18 7.15 12.05 -10.22
CA LEU A 18 7.72 10.71 -10.26
C LEU A 18 6.87 9.69 -9.47
N SER A 19 6.32 10.12 -8.33
CA SER A 19 5.40 9.29 -7.54
C SER A 19 4.18 8.93 -8.37
N LYS A 20 3.57 9.89 -9.08
CA LYS A 20 2.41 9.62 -9.92
C LYS A 20 2.76 8.72 -11.10
N VAL A 21 3.92 8.89 -11.71
CA VAL A 21 4.41 8.00 -12.78
C VAL A 21 4.56 6.58 -12.25
N ALA A 22 5.17 6.39 -11.09
CA ALA A 22 5.36 5.08 -10.47
C ALA A 22 4.05 4.38 -10.12
N THR A 23 3.04 5.15 -9.69
CA THR A 23 1.76 4.59 -9.24
C THR A 23 0.74 4.41 -10.36
N CYS A 24 0.95 5.04 -11.53
CA CYS A 24 0.13 4.79 -12.72
C CYS A 24 0.71 3.70 -13.63
N HIS A 25 2.03 3.63 -13.80
CA HIS A 25 2.66 2.62 -14.67
C HIS A 25 4.13 2.41 -14.29
N LEU A 26 4.46 1.30 -13.65
CA LEU A 26 5.81 1.08 -13.10
C LEU A 26 6.90 1.02 -14.20
N ARG A 27 6.61 0.48 -15.38
CA ARG A 27 7.50 0.61 -16.56
C ARG A 27 7.92 2.06 -16.84
N ASN A 28 6.98 3.00 -16.77
CA ASN A 28 7.26 4.42 -17.01
C ASN A 28 8.12 5.03 -15.91
N PHE A 29 8.08 4.50 -14.68
CA PHE A 29 8.99 4.91 -13.61
C PHE A 29 10.45 4.54 -13.93
N GLY A 30 10.69 3.33 -14.45
CA GLY A 30 12.01 2.93 -14.95
C GLY A 30 12.51 3.88 -16.05
N SER A 31 11.68 4.10 -17.07
CA SER A 31 12.00 5.00 -18.19
C SER A 31 12.28 6.44 -17.74
N ALA A 32 11.46 6.99 -16.83
CA ALA A 32 11.62 8.35 -16.32
C ALA A 32 12.96 8.54 -15.59
N ARG A 33 13.39 7.53 -14.82
CA ARG A 33 14.68 7.55 -14.11
C ARG A 33 15.88 7.47 -15.05
N VAL A 34 15.76 6.77 -16.18
CA VAL A 34 16.82 6.74 -17.20
C VAL A 34 16.87 8.06 -17.97
N ALA A 35 15.72 8.64 -18.27
CA ALA A 35 15.62 9.86 -19.09
C ALA A 35 16.04 11.15 -18.38
N PHE A 36 15.93 11.21 -17.04
CA PHE A 36 16.22 12.43 -16.28
C PHE A 36 16.96 12.16 -14.97
N PHE A 37 18.11 12.80 -14.79
CA PHE A 37 18.98 12.62 -13.63
C PHE A 37 18.28 12.95 -12.30
N GLY A 38 17.46 14.01 -12.25
CA GLY A 38 16.73 14.37 -11.03
C GLY A 38 15.73 13.30 -10.60
N PHE A 39 15.05 12.63 -11.54
CA PHE A 39 14.20 11.49 -11.23
C PHE A 39 15.01 10.27 -10.78
N ASN A 40 16.19 10.04 -11.35
CA ASN A 40 17.06 8.95 -10.89
C ASN A 40 17.49 9.15 -9.43
N GLN A 41 17.81 10.38 -9.03
CA GLN A 41 18.14 10.71 -7.65
C GLN A 41 16.95 10.45 -6.73
N ILE A 42 15.79 11.04 -7.02
CA ILE A 42 14.57 10.87 -6.22
C ILE A 42 14.17 9.39 -6.12
N GLY A 43 14.22 8.63 -7.21
CA GLY A 43 13.86 7.20 -7.22
C GLY A 43 14.82 6.29 -6.45
N ARG A 44 15.92 6.82 -5.90
CA ARG A 44 16.84 6.12 -4.99
C ARG A 44 16.63 6.51 -3.53
N GLU A 45 15.88 7.58 -3.25
CA GLU A 45 15.62 8.04 -1.89
C GLU A 45 14.61 7.12 -1.19
N GLU A 46 14.87 6.80 0.08
CA GLU A 46 13.95 6.00 0.90
C GLU A 46 12.60 6.71 1.10
N TYR A 47 12.65 8.03 1.26
CA TYR A 47 11.46 8.88 1.41
C TYR A 47 10.47 8.72 0.25
N PHE A 48 10.97 8.51 -0.98
CA PHE A 48 10.13 8.26 -2.14
C PHE A 48 9.26 7.01 -1.98
N TYR A 49 9.85 5.91 -1.54
CA TYR A 49 9.11 4.66 -1.31
C TYR A 49 8.17 4.78 -0.12
N ARG A 50 8.57 5.50 0.94
CA ARG A 50 7.74 5.78 2.13
C ARG A 50 6.49 6.60 1.82
N SER A 51 6.55 7.49 0.82
CA SER A 51 5.48 8.44 0.49
C SER A 51 4.70 8.12 -0.80
N ALA A 52 5.03 7.00 -1.46
CA ALA A 52 4.33 6.56 -2.67
C ALA A 52 2.84 6.22 -2.40
N ASP A 53 1.98 6.68 -3.30
CA ASP A 53 0.52 6.43 -3.30
C ASP A 53 0.19 5.06 -3.89
N LEU A 54 0.10 4.05 -3.04
CA LEU A 54 -0.18 2.67 -3.39
C LEU A 54 -1.68 2.36 -3.41
N LEU A 55 -2.54 3.14 -2.76
CA LEU A 55 -3.99 2.95 -2.81
C LEU A 55 -4.51 3.13 -4.24
N ASN A 56 -4.01 4.14 -4.95
CA ASN A 56 -4.36 4.37 -6.36
C ASN A 56 -3.50 3.59 -7.36
N LEU A 57 -2.60 2.74 -6.88
CA LEU A 57 -1.82 1.85 -7.74
C LEU A 57 -2.75 0.81 -8.34
N ASN A 58 -3.06 0.95 -9.64
CA ASN A 58 -3.97 0.09 -10.37
C ASN A 58 -3.54 -1.37 -10.21
N ASP A 59 -4.41 -2.19 -9.62
CA ASP A 59 -4.13 -3.59 -9.35
C ASP A 59 -4.34 -4.43 -10.63
N TRP A 60 -3.40 -5.36 -10.85
CA TRP A 60 -3.48 -6.50 -11.79
C TRP A 60 -3.13 -6.36 -13.28
N ILE A 61 -2.04 -5.67 -13.62
CA ILE A 61 -1.39 -5.89 -14.92
C ILE A 61 0.01 -6.46 -14.74
N ASP A 62 0.12 -7.78 -14.93
CA ASP A 62 1.19 -8.58 -15.55
C ASP A 62 2.69 -8.15 -15.45
N GLU A 63 3.10 -7.41 -14.42
CA GLU A 63 4.50 -7.05 -14.14
C GLU A 63 4.97 -7.68 -12.81
N ALA A 64 4.74 -8.99 -12.65
CA ALA A 64 4.82 -9.70 -11.37
C ALA A 64 6.12 -9.52 -10.57
N ASN A 65 7.27 -9.25 -11.22
CA ASN A 65 8.55 -9.07 -10.51
C ASN A 65 8.89 -7.61 -10.19
N ALA A 66 8.71 -6.69 -11.14
CA ALA A 66 9.04 -5.28 -10.92
C ALA A 66 8.08 -4.67 -9.88
N LEU A 67 6.78 -4.95 -10.01
CA LEU A 67 5.76 -4.47 -9.09
C LEU A 67 5.95 -5.03 -7.68
N ARG A 68 6.26 -6.32 -7.58
CA ARG A 68 6.58 -6.96 -6.30
C ARG A 68 7.80 -6.32 -5.64
N THR A 69 8.86 -6.06 -6.42
CA THR A 69 10.07 -5.40 -5.92
C THR A 69 9.77 -3.98 -5.44
N PHE A 70 8.99 -3.22 -6.20
CA PHE A 70 8.58 -1.87 -5.83
C PHE A 70 7.76 -1.87 -4.52
N ARG A 71 6.74 -2.73 -4.43
CA ARG A 71 5.92 -2.90 -3.21
C ARG A 71 6.77 -3.31 -2.01
N LEU A 72 7.71 -4.23 -2.20
CA LEU A 72 8.63 -4.64 -1.12
C LEU A 72 9.48 -3.48 -0.64
N ARG A 73 9.99 -2.63 -1.54
CA ARG A 73 10.74 -1.43 -1.15
C ARG A 73 9.87 -0.43 -0.39
N CYS A 74 8.63 -0.20 -0.83
CA CYS A 74 7.67 0.62 -0.08
C CYS A 74 7.41 0.06 1.32
N TYR A 75 7.20 -1.25 1.44
CA TYR A 75 7.03 -1.92 2.72
C TYR A 75 8.26 -1.75 3.63
N GLN A 76 9.46 -1.99 3.10
CA GLN A 76 10.73 -1.83 3.83
C GLN A 76 10.97 -0.38 4.27
N ALA A 77 10.57 0.60 3.46
CA ALA A 77 10.65 2.03 3.79
C ALA A 77 9.56 2.50 4.78
N GLY A 78 8.70 1.59 5.26
CA GLY A 78 7.65 1.90 6.23
C GLY A 78 6.45 2.66 5.65
N ASN A 79 6.17 2.49 4.36
CA ASN A 79 4.96 3.04 3.73
C ASN A 79 3.71 2.42 4.38
N LEU A 80 2.83 3.27 4.92
CA LEU A 80 1.64 2.81 5.66
C LEU A 80 0.65 2.07 4.77
N GLU A 81 0.50 2.48 3.52
CA GLU A 81 -0.40 1.82 2.56
C GLU A 81 0.15 0.45 2.15
N ALA A 82 1.48 0.30 2.05
CA ALA A 82 2.11 -1.00 1.81
C ALA A 82 1.89 -1.95 2.99
N ILE A 83 2.06 -1.46 4.22
CA ILE A 83 1.82 -2.22 5.45
C ILE A 83 0.35 -2.64 5.53
N TYR A 84 -0.57 -1.70 5.30
CA TYR A 84 -2.00 -1.97 5.28
C TYR A 84 -2.38 -3.00 4.22
N LYS A 85 -1.97 -2.82 2.96
CA LYS A 85 -2.27 -3.79 1.88
C LYS A 85 -1.70 -5.18 2.19
N ARG A 86 -0.52 -5.25 2.83
CA ARG A 86 0.05 -6.52 3.30
C ARG A 86 -0.81 -7.15 4.41
N GLY A 87 -1.25 -6.35 5.38
CA GLY A 87 -2.15 -6.78 6.45
C GLY A 87 -3.48 -7.31 5.91
N MET A 88 -4.10 -6.59 4.96
CA MET A 88 -5.31 -7.03 4.27
C MET A 88 -5.11 -8.38 3.57
N TYR A 89 -4.02 -8.54 2.84
CA TYR A 89 -3.71 -9.80 2.15
C TYR A 89 -3.48 -10.96 3.14
N GLU A 90 -2.74 -10.73 4.22
CA GLU A 90 -2.50 -11.73 5.24
C GLU A 90 -3.80 -12.12 5.98
N PHE A 91 -4.62 -11.14 6.34
CA PHE A 91 -5.87 -11.35 7.06
C PHE A 91 -6.94 -12.04 6.19
N PHE A 92 -7.27 -11.44 5.04
CA PHE A 92 -8.42 -11.86 4.23
C PHE A 92 -8.08 -12.99 3.25
N VAL A 93 -6.84 -13.04 2.72
CA VAL A 93 -6.47 -14.00 1.67
C VAL A 93 -5.69 -15.19 2.22
N LEU A 94 -4.69 -14.95 3.07
CA LEU A 94 -3.88 -16.01 3.65
C LEU A 94 -4.44 -16.59 4.96
N HIS A 95 -5.44 -15.94 5.55
CA HIS A 95 -6.04 -16.33 6.82
C HIS A 95 -5.04 -16.36 8.00
N LEU A 96 -4.01 -15.52 7.93
CA LEU A 96 -3.07 -15.23 9.02
C LEU A 96 -3.65 -14.08 9.84
N LEU A 97 -4.64 -14.41 10.68
CA LEU A 97 -5.51 -13.42 11.33
C LEU A 97 -4.72 -12.47 12.23
N ASP A 98 -3.88 -13.01 13.12
CA ASP A 98 -3.13 -12.19 14.07
C ASP A 98 -2.10 -11.31 13.35
N GLU A 99 -1.33 -11.89 12.42
CA GLU A 99 -0.29 -11.16 11.68
C GLU A 99 -0.87 -10.10 10.75
N GLY A 100 -1.99 -10.42 10.10
CA GLY A 100 -2.72 -9.49 9.25
C GLY A 100 -3.32 -8.34 10.06
N ARG A 101 -3.95 -8.67 11.19
CA ARG A 101 -4.54 -7.69 12.12
C ARG A 101 -3.47 -6.75 12.68
N GLU A 102 -2.34 -7.27 13.14
CA GLU A 102 -1.24 -6.48 13.68
C GLU A 102 -0.81 -5.38 12.71
N LYS A 103 -0.71 -5.70 11.41
CA LYS A 103 -0.32 -4.74 10.37
C LYS A 103 -1.41 -3.71 10.07
N ILE A 104 -2.67 -4.14 10.01
CA ILE A 104 -3.81 -3.22 9.82
C ILE A 104 -3.87 -2.23 10.98
N HIS A 105 -3.81 -2.74 12.21
CA HIS A 105 -3.78 -1.94 13.44
C HIS A 105 -2.59 -0.97 13.44
N LEU A 106 -1.37 -1.45 13.16
CA LEU A 106 -0.16 -0.64 13.12
C LEU A 106 -0.25 0.52 12.10
N ALA A 107 -0.82 0.26 10.92
CA ALA A 107 -1.02 1.30 9.91
C ALA A 107 -2.05 2.33 10.36
N GLY A 108 -3.13 1.88 11.01
CA GLY A 108 -4.17 2.75 11.58
C GLY A 108 -3.64 3.66 12.69
N GLU A 109 -2.92 3.10 13.66
CA GLU A 109 -2.29 3.84 14.76
C GLU A 109 -1.28 4.89 14.26
N ARG A 110 -0.62 4.61 13.13
CA ARG A 110 0.32 5.55 12.48
C ARG A 110 -0.35 6.59 11.58
N GLY A 111 -1.68 6.65 11.56
CA GLY A 111 -2.45 7.71 10.92
C GLY A 111 -3.00 7.40 9.53
N LEU A 112 -2.92 6.15 9.06
CA LEU A 112 -3.61 5.78 7.82
C LEU A 112 -5.12 5.59 8.09
N MET A 113 -5.91 6.59 7.72
CA MET A 113 -7.36 6.63 8.00
C MET A 113 -8.12 5.38 7.54
N LEU A 114 -7.80 4.85 6.35
CA LEU A 114 -8.45 3.64 5.84
C LEU A 114 -8.14 2.42 6.72
N ALA A 115 -6.89 2.27 7.16
CA ALA A 115 -6.50 1.17 8.03
C ALA A 115 -7.16 1.29 9.41
N LYS A 116 -7.25 2.50 9.97
CA LYS A 116 -7.95 2.75 11.22
C LYS A 116 -9.44 2.37 11.13
N TYR A 117 -10.10 2.78 10.06
CA TYR A 117 -11.50 2.41 9.81
C TYR A 117 -11.67 0.89 9.77
N VAL A 118 -10.82 0.18 9.02
CA VAL A 118 -10.88 -1.28 8.93
C VAL A 118 -10.59 -1.96 10.27
N ASP A 119 -9.60 -1.49 11.02
CA ASP A 119 -9.30 -2.05 12.34
C ASP A 119 -10.48 -1.89 13.32
N GLU A 120 -11.15 -0.74 13.29
CA GLU A 120 -12.38 -0.50 14.06
C GLU A 120 -13.52 -1.45 13.62
N MET A 121 -13.70 -1.67 12.31
CA MET A 121 -14.68 -2.64 11.82
C MET A 121 -14.37 -4.07 12.28
N LEU A 122 -13.08 -4.45 12.30
CA LEU A 122 -12.66 -5.76 12.81
C LEU A 122 -12.91 -5.89 14.32
N ASN A 123 -12.74 -4.83 15.11
CA ASN A 123 -13.12 -4.83 16.54
C ASN A 123 -14.62 -5.07 16.77
N LEU A 124 -15.48 -4.64 15.85
CA LEU A 124 -16.91 -4.92 15.95
C LEU A 124 -17.24 -6.37 15.56
N ALA A 125 -16.53 -6.90 14.57
CA ALA A 125 -16.78 -8.23 14.02
C ALA A 125 -16.16 -9.38 14.85
N PHE A 126 -15.07 -9.13 15.57
CA PHE A 126 -14.29 -10.14 16.27
C PHE A 126 -13.98 -9.75 17.71
N ASN A 127 -13.99 -10.75 18.59
CA ASN A 127 -13.43 -10.69 19.94
C ASN A 127 -12.07 -11.39 19.98
N VAL A 128 -11.28 -11.09 21.01
CA VAL A 128 -10.02 -11.78 21.30
C VAL A 128 -10.20 -12.63 22.55
N ASP A 129 -9.87 -13.92 22.48
CA ASP A 129 -9.76 -14.79 23.65
C ASP A 129 -8.36 -15.41 23.77
N ASN A 130 -8.17 -16.31 24.74
CA ASN A 130 -6.87 -16.96 24.98
C ASN A 130 -6.37 -17.84 23.81
N ARG A 131 -7.20 -18.08 22.79
CA ARG A 131 -6.90 -18.87 21.59
C ARG A 131 -6.77 -18.00 20.34
N GLY A 132 -6.89 -16.67 20.46
CA GLY A 132 -6.77 -15.72 19.36
C GLY A 132 -8.10 -15.07 18.97
N PHE A 133 -8.22 -14.64 17.72
CA PHE A 133 -9.45 -14.03 17.20
C PHE A 133 -10.61 -15.03 17.11
N VAL A 134 -11.74 -14.67 17.72
CA VAL A 134 -13.01 -15.40 17.64
C VAL A 134 -14.08 -14.48 17.07
N HIS A 135 -14.88 -14.99 16.14
CA HIS A 135 -15.96 -14.20 15.54
C HIS A 135 -17.10 -13.92 16.53
N ASN A 136 -17.67 -12.72 16.48
CA ASN A 136 -18.82 -12.35 17.31
C ASN A 136 -20.15 -12.94 16.82
N TYR A 137 -20.14 -13.48 15.60
CA TYR A 137 -21.34 -13.97 14.92
C TYR A 137 -21.24 -15.47 14.66
N PRO A 138 -22.18 -16.30 15.17
CA PRO A 138 -22.13 -17.75 14.98
C PRO A 138 -22.14 -18.21 13.51
N ASN A 139 -22.52 -17.34 12.57
CA ASN A 139 -22.58 -17.62 11.13
C ASN A 139 -21.41 -17.00 10.33
N PHE A 140 -20.32 -16.63 11.00
CA PHE A 140 -19.17 -15.97 10.38
C PHE A 140 -18.34 -16.99 9.58
N SER A 141 -18.83 -17.35 8.40
CA SER A 141 -18.20 -18.31 7.49
C SER A 141 -17.13 -17.64 6.62
N ARG A 142 -16.35 -18.46 5.91
CA ARG A 142 -15.38 -17.99 4.90
C ARG A 142 -16.03 -17.07 3.85
N GLU A 143 -17.24 -17.41 3.39
CA GLU A 143 -18.02 -16.56 2.49
C GLU A 143 -18.37 -15.18 3.08
N PHE A 144 -18.43 -15.06 4.41
CA PHE A 144 -18.65 -13.78 5.07
C PHE A 144 -17.37 -12.92 5.03
N VAL A 145 -16.21 -13.54 5.26
CA VAL A 145 -14.90 -12.88 5.14
C VAL A 145 -14.66 -12.40 3.71
N ASP A 146 -14.98 -13.23 2.71
CA ASP A 146 -14.86 -12.86 1.30
C ASP A 146 -15.81 -11.70 0.93
N ARG A 147 -17.03 -11.69 1.49
CA ARG A 147 -17.98 -10.57 1.32
C ARG A 147 -17.50 -9.28 1.98
N MET A 148 -16.93 -9.36 3.18
CA MET A 148 -16.33 -8.20 3.84
C MET A 148 -15.17 -7.64 3.03
N ASN A 149 -14.31 -8.50 2.47
CA ASN A 149 -13.24 -8.05 1.59
C ASN A 149 -13.80 -7.25 0.41
N TYR A 150 -14.86 -7.74 -0.25
CA TYR A 150 -15.54 -7.02 -1.34
C TYR A 150 -16.18 -5.69 -0.91
N MET A 151 -16.54 -5.52 0.36
CA MET A 151 -17.07 -4.24 0.87
C MET A 151 -15.97 -3.22 1.19
N ILE A 152 -14.75 -3.69 1.46
CA ILE A 152 -13.61 -2.88 1.93
C ILE A 152 -12.66 -2.52 0.77
N THR A 153 -12.60 -3.34 -0.29
CA THR A 153 -11.80 -3.12 -1.51
C THR A 153 -12.62 -2.52 -2.63
#